data_AF-J9FVI6-F1
#
_entry.id   AF-J9FVI6-F1
#
_cell.length_a   1.000
_cell.length_b   1.000
_cell.length_c   1.000
_cell.angle_alpha   90.00
_cell.angle_beta   90.00
_cell.angle_gamma   90.00
#
_symmetry.space_group_name_H-M   'P 1'
#
loop_
_entity.id
_entity.type
_entity.pdbx_description
1 polymer ?
#
loop_
_entity_poly.entity_id
_entity_poly.type
_entity_poly.pdbx_seq_one_letter_code
_entity_poly.pdbx_strand_id
1 'polypeptide(L)'
;MKQELTEYGLIAEDWGGSTIFVPVSAHTHEGIDDLLEMILLTAEVSELKANPNRRARGIVIEAQLDKGKGSVATVLVQKGTLHVGDPIAAGSAYGKVRAMMDDKGRRVKEAGPSMPVEILGLNDVPNAGEIFVGCESDKDARNFAETFISQ
;
A
#
# COMPACT_ATOMS: atom_id res chain seq x y z
N MET A 1 11.25 -29.49 -7.60
CA MET A 1 10.55 -28.19 -7.52
C MET A 1 9.04 -28.29 -7.73
N LYS A 2 8.49 -28.40 -8.96
CA LYS A 2 7.01 -28.45 -9.15
C LYS A 2 6.34 -29.53 -8.30
N GLN A 3 6.93 -30.72 -8.24
CA GLN A 3 6.42 -31.85 -7.45
C GLN A 3 6.49 -31.62 -5.93
N GLU A 4 7.48 -30.88 -5.44
CA GLU A 4 7.62 -30.56 -4.01
C GLU A 4 6.61 -29.49 -3.57
N LEU A 5 6.27 -28.55 -4.47
CA LEU A 5 5.30 -27.49 -4.19
C LEU A 5 3.86 -28.01 -4.09
N THR A 6 3.57 -29.15 -4.73
CA THR A 6 2.31 -29.88 -4.55
C THR A 6 2.07 -30.26 -3.09
N GLU A 7 3.11 -30.53 -2.30
CA GLU A 7 2.97 -30.86 -0.86
C GLU A 7 2.43 -29.66 -0.04
N TYR A 8 2.58 -28.44 -0.56
CA TYR A 8 2.04 -27.21 0.02
C TYR A 8 0.72 -26.75 -0.62
N GLY A 9 0.11 -27.59 -1.47
CA GLY A 9 -1.14 -27.29 -2.18
C GLY A 9 -0.98 -26.37 -3.40
N LEU A 10 0.26 -26.11 -3.83
CA LEU A 10 0.55 -25.31 -5.01
C LEU A 10 0.65 -26.22 -6.25
N ILE A 11 -0.50 -26.48 -6.86
CA ILE A 11 -0.61 -27.38 -8.02
C ILE A 11 -0.55 -26.56 -9.31
N ALA A 12 0.36 -26.95 -10.21
CA ALA A 12 0.56 -26.28 -11.49
C ALA A 12 -0.62 -26.48 -12.46
N GLU A 13 -0.88 -25.49 -13.32
CA GLU A 13 -1.97 -25.54 -14.31
C GLU A 13 -1.86 -26.73 -15.28
N ASP A 14 -0.65 -27.10 -15.69
CA ASP A 14 -0.39 -28.27 -16.54
C ASP A 14 -0.78 -29.60 -15.87
N TRP A 15 -0.95 -29.60 -14.55
CA TRP A 15 -1.40 -30.74 -13.76
C TRP A 15 -2.84 -30.56 -13.24
N GLY A 16 -3.59 -29.61 -13.82
CA GLY A 16 -4.99 -29.35 -13.46
C GLY A 16 -5.18 -28.50 -12.20
N GLY A 17 -4.12 -27.85 -11.71
CA GLY A 17 -4.21 -26.87 -10.63
C GLY A 17 -4.53 -25.45 -11.11
N SER A 18 -4.37 -24.47 -10.22
CA SER A 18 -4.59 -23.05 -10.50
C SER A 18 -3.34 -22.19 -10.25
N THR A 19 -2.20 -22.80 -9.94
CA THR A 19 -0.95 -22.08 -9.67
C THR A 19 -0.17 -21.92 -10.97
N ILE A 20 0.07 -20.68 -11.37
CA ILE A 20 0.87 -20.36 -12.55
C ILE A 20 2.36 -20.51 -12.19
N PHE A 21 3.12 -21.18 -13.06
CA PHE A 21 4.57 -21.35 -12.93
C PHE A 21 5.27 -20.80 -14.16
N VAL A 22 6.09 -19.76 -13.98
CA VAL A 22 6.89 -19.17 -15.05
C VAL A 22 8.38 -19.34 -14.74
N PRO A 23 9.15 -20.09 -15.54
CA PRO A 23 10.60 -20.19 -15.37
C PRO A 23 11.25 -18.86 -15.76
N VAL A 24 12.10 -18.31 -14.88
CA VAL A 24 12.77 -17.02 -15.11
C VAL A 24 14.24 -17.09 -14.77
N SER A 25 15.02 -16.22 -15.42
CA SER A 25 16.42 -15.95 -15.07
C SER A 25 16.63 -14.44 -14.93
N ALA A 26 16.87 -13.98 -13.70
CA ALA A 26 17.14 -12.56 -13.44
C ALA A 26 18.49 -12.08 -14.02
N HIS A 27 19.42 -12.99 -14.32
CA HIS A 27 20.71 -12.64 -14.91
C HIS A 27 20.62 -12.47 -16.42
N THR A 28 19.99 -13.42 -17.11
CA THR A 28 19.84 -13.40 -18.58
C THR A 28 18.56 -12.68 -19.03
N HIS A 29 17.70 -12.30 -18.09
CA HIS A 29 16.38 -11.68 -18.32
C HIS A 29 15.38 -12.59 -19.04
N GLU A 30 15.64 -13.89 -19.08
CA GLU A 30 14.75 -14.88 -19.69
C GLU A 30 13.47 -15.04 -18.86
N GLY A 31 12.32 -15.14 -19.54
CA GLY A 31 11.00 -15.39 -18.92
C GLY A 31 10.39 -14.19 -18.18
N ILE A 32 11.04 -13.02 -18.16
CA ILE A 32 10.50 -11.84 -17.48
C ILE A 32 9.24 -11.32 -18.19
N ASP A 33 9.25 -11.27 -19.53
CA ASP A 33 8.07 -10.83 -20.30
C ASP A 33 6.89 -11.77 -20.09
N ASP A 34 7.12 -13.09 -20.14
CA ASP A 34 6.12 -14.12 -19.85
C ASP A 34 5.55 -13.97 -18.43
N LEU A 35 6.41 -13.68 -17.44
CA LEU A 35 5.99 -13.46 -16.05
C LEU A 35 5.07 -12.23 -15.94
N LEU A 36 5.43 -11.13 -16.60
CA LEU A 36 4.62 -9.92 -16.61
C LEU A 36 3.26 -10.15 -17.27
N GLU A 37 3.22 -10.90 -18.38
CA GLU A 37 1.97 -11.28 -19.04
C GLU A 37 1.07 -12.12 -18.11
N MET A 38 1.64 -13.10 -17.42
CA MET A 38 0.88 -13.94 -16.49
C MET A 38 0.36 -13.17 -15.27
N ILE A 39 1.11 -12.17 -14.78
CA ILE A 39 0.64 -11.25 -13.73
C ILE A 39 -0.57 -10.45 -14.22
N LEU A 40 -0.50 -9.90 -15.43
CA LEU A 40 -1.61 -9.13 -16.02
C LEU A 40 -2.85 -10.01 -16.23
N LEU A 41 -2.69 -11.20 -16.78
CA LEU A 41 -3.77 -12.17 -16.96
C LEU A 41 -4.44 -12.51 -15.63
N THR A 42 -3.64 -12.78 -14.59
CA THR A 42 -4.16 -13.07 -13.25
C THR A 42 -4.94 -11.88 -12.68
N ALA A 43 -4.45 -10.66 -12.88
CA ALA A 43 -5.12 -9.44 -12.41
C ALA A 43 -6.47 -9.22 -13.12
N GLU A 44 -6.56 -9.51 -14.42
CA GLU A 44 -7.79 -9.43 -15.20
C GLU A 44 -8.84 -10.45 -14.70
N VAL A 45 -8.44 -11.71 -14.53
CA VAL A 45 -9.31 -12.78 -14.01
C VAL A 45 -9.78 -12.48 -12.58
N SER A 46 -8.96 -11.80 -11.78
CA SER A 46 -9.28 -11.46 -10.39
C SER A 46 -10.31 -10.33 -10.24
N GLU A 47 -10.69 -9.65 -11.33
CA GLU A 47 -11.62 -8.51 -11.35
C GLU A 47 -11.37 -7.47 -10.22
N LEU A 48 -10.11 -7.06 -10.03
CA LEU A 48 -9.72 -6.15 -8.96
C LEU A 48 -10.48 -4.81 -9.06
N LYS A 49 -11.13 -4.39 -7.96
CA LYS A 49 -11.98 -3.18 -7.89
C LYS A 49 -11.58 -2.28 -6.72
N ALA A 50 -11.61 -0.97 -6.95
CA ALA A 50 -11.47 0.04 -5.91
C ALA A 50 -12.40 1.22 -6.17
N ASN A 51 -12.78 1.95 -5.11
CA ASN A 51 -13.56 3.18 -5.22
C ASN A 51 -12.69 4.40 -4.88
N PRO A 52 -12.29 5.24 -5.85
CA PRO A 52 -11.50 6.45 -5.61
C PRO A 52 -12.34 7.61 -5.06
N ASN A 53 -13.67 7.57 -5.18
CA ASN A 53 -14.59 8.66 -4.84
C ASN A 53 -15.00 8.65 -3.35
N ARG A 54 -14.05 8.39 -2.47
CA ARG A 54 -14.23 8.41 -1.02
C ARG A 54 -12.94 8.85 -0.34
N ARG A 55 -13.01 9.11 0.96
CA ARG A 55 -11.79 9.38 1.75
C ARG A 55 -10.83 8.21 1.72
N ALA A 56 -9.56 8.56 1.71
CA ALA A 56 -8.47 7.61 1.71
C ALA A 56 -8.56 6.65 2.90
N ARG A 57 -8.28 5.38 2.65
CA ARG A 57 -8.00 4.37 3.67
C ARG A 57 -6.97 3.42 3.11
N GLY A 58 -6.03 3.01 3.95
CA GLY A 58 -5.00 2.09 3.53
C GLY A 58 -4.15 1.63 4.69
N ILE A 59 -2.92 1.24 4.40
CA ILE A 59 -2.01 0.65 5.37
C ILE A 59 -0.67 1.35 5.35
N VAL A 60 -0.05 1.50 6.52
CA VAL A 60 1.33 1.96 6.67
C VAL A 60 2.24 0.79 6.31
N ILE A 61 3.11 0.98 5.32
CA ILE A 61 4.12 0.00 4.93
C ILE A 61 5.32 0.09 5.88
N GLU A 62 5.81 1.32 6.07
CA GLU A 62 6.94 1.64 6.93
C GLU A 62 6.85 3.10 7.37
N ALA A 63 7.48 3.42 8.49
CA ALA A 63 7.55 4.79 8.97
C ALA A 63 8.82 5.01 9.79
N GLN A 64 9.31 6.25 9.77
CA GLN A 64 10.52 6.63 10.49
C GLN A 64 10.53 8.14 10.80
N LEU A 65 11.39 8.53 11.74
CA LEU A 65 11.68 9.93 12.01
C LEU A 65 12.87 10.37 11.16
N ASP A 66 12.62 11.27 10.21
CA ASP A 66 13.66 11.83 9.34
C ASP A 66 14.18 13.19 9.84
N LYS A 67 15.50 13.38 9.74
CA LYS A 67 16.17 14.61 10.16
C LYS A 67 15.84 15.76 9.20
N GLY A 68 14.88 16.59 9.61
CA GLY A 68 14.49 17.81 8.92
C GLY A 68 13.10 17.72 8.29
N LYS A 69 12.63 16.51 7.95
CA LYS A 69 11.26 16.28 7.50
C LYS A 69 10.28 15.96 8.64
N GLY A 70 10.77 15.47 9.78
CA GLY A 70 9.93 15.03 10.91
C GLY A 70 9.42 13.61 10.72
N SER A 71 8.19 13.32 11.15
CA SER A 71 7.56 12.01 10.94
C SER A 71 7.27 11.80 9.45
N VAL A 72 7.78 10.68 8.93
CA VAL A 72 7.61 10.23 7.55
C VAL A 72 7.03 8.83 7.57
N ALA A 73 6.04 8.57 6.73
CA ALA A 73 5.45 7.25 6.57
C ALA A 73 5.22 6.93 5.10
N THR A 74 5.58 5.73 4.66
CA THR A 74 5.17 5.19 3.37
C THR A 74 3.84 4.48 3.55
N VAL A 75 2.79 4.93 2.87
CA VAL A 75 1.45 4.34 2.96
C VAL A 75 1.00 3.80 1.60
N LEU A 76 0.25 2.70 1.61
CA LEU A 76 -0.44 2.17 0.43
C LEU A 76 -1.91 2.53 0.51
N VAL A 77 -2.40 3.38 -0.41
CA VAL A 77 -3.82 3.72 -0.50
C VAL A 77 -4.58 2.50 -1.01
N GLN A 78 -5.54 1.97 -0.25
CA GLN A 78 -6.34 0.82 -0.68
C GLN A 78 -7.73 1.23 -1.18
N LYS A 79 -8.29 2.31 -0.63
CA LYS A 79 -9.61 2.84 -0.98
C LYS A 79 -9.57 4.36 -0.93
N GLY A 80 -10.37 5.01 -1.75
CA GLY A 80 -10.44 6.47 -1.81
C GLY A 80 -9.21 7.09 -2.47
N THR A 81 -9.14 8.41 -2.40
CA THR A 81 -8.02 9.21 -2.91
C THR A 81 -7.48 10.05 -1.77
N LEU A 82 -6.18 9.98 -1.55
CA LEU A 82 -5.46 10.79 -0.56
C LEU A 82 -4.96 12.06 -1.23
N HIS A 83 -5.15 13.22 -0.59
CA HIS A 83 -4.66 14.50 -1.10
C HIS A 83 -3.72 15.17 -0.11
N VAL A 84 -2.83 16.02 -0.64
CA VAL A 84 -2.08 16.96 0.18
C VAL A 84 -3.09 17.91 0.83
N GLY A 85 -3.03 17.99 2.16
CA GLY A 85 -3.97 18.74 2.98
C GLY A 85 -5.06 17.90 3.63
N ASP A 86 -5.16 16.60 3.34
CA ASP A 86 -6.13 15.76 4.04
C ASP A 86 -5.71 15.55 5.51
N PRO A 87 -6.64 15.70 6.47
CA PRO A 87 -6.43 15.24 7.84
C PRO A 87 -6.52 13.72 7.87
N ILE A 88 -5.55 13.06 8.49
CA ILE A 88 -5.51 11.60 8.59
C ILE A 88 -5.12 11.16 10.00
N ALA A 89 -5.52 9.93 10.35
CA ALA A 89 -5.04 9.22 11.52
C ALA A 89 -4.48 7.85 11.11
N ALA A 90 -3.41 7.41 11.76
CA ALA A 90 -2.76 6.11 11.58
C ALA A 90 -2.29 5.62 12.96
N GLY A 91 -2.98 4.62 13.51
CA GLY A 91 -2.76 4.19 14.89
C GLY A 91 -2.93 5.35 15.88
N SER A 92 -1.92 5.58 16.72
CA SER A 92 -1.85 6.71 17.67
C SER A 92 -1.35 8.02 17.03
N ALA A 93 -0.86 7.98 15.78
CA ALA A 93 -0.40 9.16 15.06
C ALA A 93 -1.56 9.80 14.29
N TYR A 94 -1.56 11.13 14.22
CA TYR A 94 -2.51 11.91 13.46
C TYR A 94 -1.89 13.19 12.93
N GLY A 95 -2.51 13.80 11.93
CA GLY A 95 -2.06 15.08 11.43
C GLY A 95 -2.63 15.38 10.07
N LYS A 96 -2.00 16.34 9.39
CA LYS A 96 -2.41 16.79 8.06
C LYS A 96 -1.30 16.45 7.08
N VAL A 97 -1.65 15.86 5.94
CA VAL A 97 -0.68 15.53 4.89
C VAL A 97 -0.09 16.82 4.35
N ARG A 98 1.16 17.14 4.70
CA ARG A 98 1.85 18.36 4.29
C ARG A 98 2.48 18.24 2.92
N ALA A 99 2.93 17.03 2.57
CA ALA A 99 3.53 16.72 1.30
C ALA A 99 3.43 15.22 1.05
N MET A 100 3.46 14.86 -0.24
CA MET A 100 3.45 13.49 -0.72
C MET A 100 4.51 13.29 -1.81
N MET A 101 5.18 12.14 -1.80
CA MET A 101 6.15 11.74 -2.82
C MET A 101 5.83 10.33 -3.34
N ASP A 102 5.89 10.13 -4.65
CA ASP A 102 5.68 8.80 -5.26
C ASP A 102 6.91 7.89 -5.12
N ASP A 103 6.81 6.66 -5.62
CA ASP A 103 7.86 5.64 -5.65
C ASP A 103 9.13 6.06 -6.40
N LYS A 104 9.05 7.13 -7.21
CA LYS A 104 10.18 7.70 -7.97
C LYS A 104 10.73 8.96 -7.32
N GLY A 105 10.28 9.30 -6.11
CA GLY A 105 10.68 10.49 -5.36
C GLY A 105 10.11 11.80 -5.90
N ARG A 106 9.11 11.75 -6.79
CA ARG A 106 8.48 12.94 -7.37
C ARG A 106 7.34 13.41 -6.48
N ARG A 107 7.21 14.72 -6.31
CA ARG A 107 6.10 15.29 -5.53
C ARG A 107 4.77 15.08 -6.26
N VAL A 108 3.78 14.58 -5.53
CA VAL A 108 2.41 14.39 -6.03
C VAL A 108 1.41 15.13 -5.15
N LYS A 109 0.26 15.50 -5.71
CA LYS A 109 -0.83 16.20 -4.98
C LYS A 109 -1.95 15.25 -4.55
N GLU A 110 -2.08 14.14 -5.25
CA GLU A 110 -3.10 13.12 -5.03
C GLU A 110 -2.46 11.73 -5.16
N ALA A 111 -2.99 10.76 -4.42
CA ALA A 111 -2.64 9.35 -4.52
C ALA A 111 -3.93 8.52 -4.50
N GLY A 112 -4.22 7.86 -5.61
CA GLY A 112 -5.39 6.99 -5.76
C GLY A 112 -5.16 5.58 -5.23
N PRO A 113 -6.17 4.69 -5.31
CA PRO A 113 -6.03 3.30 -4.88
C PRO A 113 -4.86 2.58 -5.57
N SER A 114 -4.22 1.68 -4.83
CA SER A 114 -3.03 0.90 -5.20
C SER A 114 -1.75 1.71 -5.40
N MET A 115 -1.75 3.02 -5.16
CA MET A 115 -0.55 3.84 -5.24
C MET A 115 0.15 3.91 -3.86
N PRO A 116 1.43 3.50 -3.77
CA PRO A 116 2.24 3.78 -2.59
C PRO A 116 2.71 5.23 -2.61
N VAL A 117 2.72 5.89 -1.45
CA VAL A 117 3.12 7.28 -1.34
C VAL A 117 3.80 7.54 0.01
N GLU A 118 4.94 8.24 -0.01
CA GLU A 118 5.59 8.76 1.19
C GLU A 118 4.85 10.03 1.62
N ILE A 119 4.34 10.04 2.86
CA ILE A 119 3.59 11.15 3.45
C ILE A 119 4.38 11.80 4.59
N LEU A 120 4.09 13.09 4.78
CA LEU A 120 4.70 13.96 5.77
C LEU A 120 3.63 14.70 6.55
N GLY A 121 3.88 15.02 7.82
CA GLY A 121 3.03 15.93 8.60
C GLY A 121 2.17 15.28 9.69
N LEU A 122 2.46 14.02 10.03
CA LEU A 122 1.97 13.41 11.25
C LEU A 122 2.68 13.97 12.48
N ASN A 123 1.99 13.99 13.61
CA ASN A 123 2.52 14.44 14.90
C ASN A 123 3.52 13.44 15.52
N ASP A 124 3.40 12.17 15.17
CA ASP A 124 4.24 11.07 15.63
C ASP A 124 4.47 10.03 14.51
N VAL A 125 5.34 9.06 14.74
CA VAL A 125 5.67 7.99 13.79
C VAL A 125 4.69 6.82 13.99
N PRO A 126 3.83 6.49 13.01
CA PRO A 126 2.94 5.33 13.11
C PRO A 126 3.72 4.01 13.00
N ASN A 127 3.12 2.89 13.40
CA ASN A 127 3.75 1.58 13.23
C ASN A 127 3.46 0.99 11.85
N ALA A 128 4.39 0.18 11.34
CA ALA A 128 4.17 -0.62 10.15
C ALA A 128 2.99 -1.59 10.35
N GLY A 129 2.15 -1.72 9.33
CA GLY A 129 0.94 -2.54 9.36
C GLY A 129 -0.30 -1.83 9.93
N GLU A 130 -0.17 -0.64 10.51
CA GLU A 130 -1.32 0.12 11.00
C GLU A 130 -2.19 0.64 9.84
N ILE A 131 -3.50 0.67 10.07
CA ILE A 131 -4.46 1.23 9.12
C ILE A 131 -4.42 2.74 9.26
N PHE A 132 -4.26 3.45 8.13
CA PHE A 132 -4.52 4.87 8.08
C PHE A 132 -5.91 5.17 7.50
N VAL A 133 -6.53 6.22 8.00
CA VAL A 133 -7.85 6.71 7.56
C VAL A 133 -7.81 8.22 7.33
N GLY A 134 -8.41 8.66 6.23
CA GLY A 134 -8.72 10.06 5.97
C GLY A 134 -9.96 10.50 6.74
N CYS A 135 -9.87 11.64 7.40
CA CYS A 135 -10.87 12.18 8.32
C CYS A 135 -11.60 13.40 7.74
N GLU A 136 -12.67 13.87 8.38
CA GLU A 136 -13.38 15.08 7.94
C GLU A 136 -12.64 16.35 8.35
N SER A 137 -12.02 16.30 9.53
CA SER A 137 -11.34 17.43 10.15
C SER A 137 -10.15 16.97 10.97
N ASP A 138 -9.25 17.91 11.28
CA ASP A 138 -8.11 17.69 12.18
C ASP A 138 -8.56 17.19 13.57
N LYS A 139 -9.73 17.65 14.03
CA LYS A 139 -10.34 17.21 15.29
C LYS A 139 -10.74 15.74 15.23
N ASP A 140 -11.34 15.29 14.13
CA ASP A 140 -11.76 13.89 13.97
C ASP A 140 -10.55 12.96 13.88
N ALA A 141 -9.49 13.38 13.18
CA ALA A 141 -8.24 12.64 13.13
C ALA A 141 -7.63 12.44 14.52
N ARG A 142 -7.58 13.51 15.32
CA ARG A 142 -7.12 13.44 16.71
C ARG A 142 -7.97 12.51 17.56
N ASN A 143 -9.29 12.59 17.49
CA ASN A 143 -10.18 11.72 18.26
C ASN A 143 -9.99 10.24 17.89
N PHE A 144 -9.77 9.95 16.60
CA PHE A 144 -9.48 8.58 16.13
C PHE A 144 -8.21 8.03 16.78
N ALA A 145 -7.14 8.82 16.78
CA ALA A 145 -5.86 8.43 17.38
C ALA A 145 -5.94 8.28 18.90
N GLU A 146 -6.66 9.18 19.60
CA GLU A 146 -6.87 9.08 21.05
C GLU A 146 -7.65 7.82 21.43
N THR A 147 -8.63 7.42 20.60
CA THR A 147 -9.39 6.17 20.81
C THR A 147 -8.50 4.94 20.65
N PHE A 148 -7.56 4.96 19.70
CA PHE A 148 -6.60 3.87 19.49
C PHE A 148 -5.70 3.63 20.71
N ILE A 149 -5.28 4.68 21.41
CA ILE A 149 -4.46 4.60 22.63
C ILE A 149 -5.21 3.98 23.81
N SER A 150 -6.54 4.06 23.81
CA SER A 150 -7.39 3.57 24.90
C SER A 150 -7.72 2.07 24.85
N GLN A 151 -7.21 1.35 23.85
CA GLN A 151 -7.34 -0.10 23.68
C GLN A 151 -6.01 -0.79 23.93
#